data_AF-A0A0D2P0W8-F1
#
_entry.id   AF-A0A0D2P0W8-F1
#
_cell.length_a   1.000
_cell.length_b   1.000
_cell.length_c   1.000
_cell.angle_alpha   90.00
_cell.angle_beta   90.00
_cell.angle_gamma   90.00
#
_symmetry.space_group_name_H-M   'P 1'
#
loop_
_entity.id
_entity.type
_entity.pdbx_description
1 polymer ?
#
loop_
_entity_poly.entity_id
_entity_poly.type
_entity_poly.pdbx_seq_one_letter_code
_entity_poly.pdbx_strand_id
1 'polypeptide(L)'
;MQYNPPAGGNTITNSNRAPLARGWRQHQHPNGDIYFHNDSLCLTTSDNVRDAATLHYILDARADHIACLADDPHAHRLPRDIELVVSEVTRHTAVIRMYSRSAHTAYRYADRTGLRVAPPEEFWTHIAEFPSHHRALPPGAEAAFVAAVQRAQTAVNAGAQYCFSERTIGQIVERYRELVLLREQGRDVVAPLAWLVGVVMPLEPVGREAGGVNIDHILHADWR
;
A
#
# COMPACT_ATOMS: atom_id res chain seq x y z
N MET A 1 26.60 8.23 -18.86
CA MET A 1 26.07 7.70 -20.13
C MET A 1 24.59 8.00 -20.16
N GLN A 2 24.11 8.73 -21.17
CA GLN A 2 22.70 9.07 -21.38
C GLN A 2 22.07 7.98 -22.23
N TYR A 3 21.02 7.35 -21.73
CA TYR A 3 20.25 6.34 -22.46
C TYR A 3 19.16 7.05 -23.27
N ASN A 4 19.27 6.99 -24.61
CA ASN A 4 18.20 7.37 -25.53
C ASN A 4 17.51 6.10 -26.03
N PRO A 5 16.23 5.86 -25.70
CA PRO A 5 15.48 4.74 -26.27
C PRO A 5 15.11 5.00 -27.74
N PRO A 6 14.96 3.95 -28.55
CA PRO A 6 14.73 4.07 -29.99
C PRO A 6 13.31 4.60 -30.30
N ALA A 7 13.25 5.47 -31.31
CA ALA A 7 12.01 5.96 -31.91
C ALA A 7 11.30 4.82 -32.66
N GLY A 8 10.28 4.23 -32.01
CA GLY A 8 9.39 3.23 -32.60
C GLY A 8 7.99 3.79 -32.86
N GLY A 9 7.66 3.97 -34.13
CA GLY A 9 6.32 3.81 -34.73
C GLY A 9 5.11 4.47 -34.05
N ASN A 10 4.68 5.60 -34.61
CA ASN A 10 3.40 6.27 -34.35
C ASN A 10 2.19 5.33 -34.47
N THR A 11 1.62 4.95 -33.33
CA THR A 11 0.16 4.99 -33.11
C THR A 11 -0.09 5.45 -31.68
N ILE A 12 0.17 6.73 -31.40
CA ILE A 12 -0.24 7.39 -30.16
C ILE A 12 -1.76 7.60 -30.26
N THR A 13 -2.53 6.52 -30.20
CA THR A 13 -3.95 6.64 -29.86
C THR A 13 -4.02 7.15 -28.43
N ASN A 14 -4.84 8.17 -28.22
CA ASN A 14 -5.15 8.82 -26.95
C ASN A 14 -5.71 7.86 -25.87
N SER A 15 -4.99 6.80 -25.50
CA SER A 15 -5.41 5.80 -24.51
C SER A 15 -5.70 6.45 -23.16
N ASN A 16 -4.96 7.50 -22.79
CA ASN A 16 -5.20 8.29 -21.58
C ASN A 16 -6.54 9.04 -21.57
N ARG A 17 -7.24 9.16 -22.71
CA ARG A 17 -8.58 9.77 -22.81
C ARG A 17 -9.69 8.75 -23.07
N ALA A 18 -9.37 7.47 -23.23
CA ALA A 18 -10.39 6.46 -23.35
C ALA A 18 -11.24 6.39 -22.06
N PRO A 19 -12.54 6.08 -22.14
CA PRO A 19 -13.34 5.86 -20.96
C PRO A 19 -12.78 4.69 -20.15
N LEU A 20 -12.91 4.77 -18.83
CA LEU A 20 -12.57 3.65 -17.96
C LEU A 20 -13.56 2.50 -18.18
N ALA A 21 -13.06 1.27 -18.11
CA ALA A 21 -13.91 0.08 -18.07
C ALA A 21 -14.83 0.12 -16.84
N ARG A 22 -15.97 -0.57 -16.93
CA ARG A 22 -16.98 -0.59 -15.87
C ARG A 22 -16.36 -1.02 -14.53
N GLY A 23 -16.70 -0.29 -13.46
CA GLY A 23 -16.25 -0.57 -12.09
C GLY A 23 -14.89 0.03 -11.75
N TRP A 24 -14.12 0.50 -12.72
CA TRP A 24 -12.84 1.16 -12.49
C TRP A 24 -13.01 2.65 -12.22
N ARG A 25 -12.26 3.16 -11.25
CA ARG A 25 -12.14 4.58 -10.92
C ARG A 25 -10.68 4.99 -10.97
N GLN A 26 -10.43 6.20 -11.42
CA GLN A 26 -9.12 6.83 -11.35
C GLN A 26 -9.01 7.62 -10.05
N HIS A 27 -7.90 7.45 -9.35
CA HIS A 27 -7.54 8.19 -8.15
C HIS A 27 -6.22 8.91 -8.36
N GLN A 28 -6.05 10.03 -7.66
CA GLN A 28 -4.80 10.77 -7.66
C GLN A 28 -4.17 10.67 -6.27
N HIS A 29 -2.95 10.15 -6.22
CA HIS A 29 -2.13 10.09 -5.02
C HIS A 29 -1.72 11.52 -4.58
N PRO A 30 -1.49 11.80 -3.28
CA PRO A 30 -1.07 13.13 -2.81
C PRO A 30 0.17 13.74 -3.48
N ASN A 31 1.05 12.93 -4.06
CA ASN A 31 2.22 13.39 -4.83
C ASN A 31 1.89 13.77 -6.30
N GLY A 32 0.65 13.55 -6.75
CA GLY A 32 0.20 13.82 -8.11
C GLY A 32 0.08 12.60 -9.02
N ASP A 33 0.66 11.45 -8.64
CA ASP A 33 0.61 10.21 -9.41
C ASP A 33 -0.81 9.67 -9.51
N ILE A 34 -1.07 8.91 -10.58
CA ILE A 34 -2.37 8.35 -10.89
C ILE A 34 -2.33 6.85 -10.69
N TYR A 35 -3.38 6.32 -10.08
CA TYR A 35 -3.63 4.87 -10.02
C TYR A 35 -5.13 4.58 -10.18
N PHE A 36 -5.47 3.32 -10.31
CA PHE A 36 -6.81 2.84 -10.61
C PHE A 36 -7.28 1.85 -9.55
N HIS A 37 -8.55 1.94 -9.19
CA HIS A 37 -9.18 1.05 -8.21
C HIS A 37 -10.51 0.52 -8.76
N ASN A 38 -10.81 -0.74 -8.47
CA ASN A 38 -12.08 -1.39 -8.76
C ASN A 38 -12.69 -1.96 -7.47
N ASP A 39 -13.72 -1.27 -6.97
CA ASP A 39 -14.40 -1.60 -5.71
C ASP A 39 -14.94 -3.04 -5.70
N SER A 40 -15.49 -3.50 -6.83
CA SER A 40 -16.15 -4.82 -6.92
C SER A 40 -15.18 -5.99 -6.97
N LEU A 41 -13.95 -5.73 -7.41
CA LEU A 41 -12.90 -6.74 -7.52
C LEU A 41 -11.91 -6.66 -6.35
N CYS A 42 -12.05 -5.66 -5.46
CA CYS A 42 -11.06 -5.25 -4.45
C CYS A 42 -9.66 -5.19 -5.07
N LEU A 43 -9.52 -4.46 -6.17
CA LEU A 43 -8.32 -4.49 -7.01
C LEU A 43 -7.80 -3.09 -7.27
N THR A 44 -6.52 -2.89 -7.01
CA THR A 44 -5.79 -1.64 -7.24
C THR A 44 -4.59 -1.86 -8.15
N THR A 45 -4.26 -0.88 -8.98
CA THR A 45 -3.09 -0.92 -9.87
C THR A 45 -2.64 0.48 -10.27
N SER A 46 -1.33 0.68 -10.44
CA SER A 46 -0.77 1.90 -11.03
C SER A 46 -0.70 1.85 -12.56
N ASP A 47 -0.88 0.66 -13.16
CA ASP A 47 -0.84 0.46 -14.60
C ASP A 47 -2.11 1.00 -15.29
N ASN A 48 -1.96 1.46 -16.54
CA ASN A 48 -3.04 2.16 -17.23
C ASN A 48 -4.15 1.22 -17.72
N VAL A 49 -5.21 1.07 -16.92
CA VAL A 49 -6.38 0.23 -17.24
C VAL A 49 -7.24 0.72 -18.40
N ARG A 50 -6.92 1.86 -19.01
CA ARG A 50 -7.54 2.31 -20.26
C ARG A 50 -6.97 1.63 -21.49
N ASP A 51 -5.76 1.10 -21.39
CA ASP A 51 -5.23 0.18 -22.39
C ASP A 51 -5.90 -1.18 -22.20
N ALA A 52 -6.63 -1.63 -23.22
CA ALA A 52 -7.34 -2.89 -23.19
C ALA A 52 -6.39 -4.08 -23.00
N ALA A 53 -5.16 -4.02 -23.53
CA ALA A 53 -4.18 -5.09 -23.38
C ALA A 53 -3.69 -5.17 -21.92
N THR A 54 -3.34 -4.03 -21.32
CA THR A 54 -2.97 -3.94 -19.89
C THR A 54 -4.10 -4.40 -18.99
N LEU A 55 -5.33 -3.93 -19.24
CA LEU A 55 -6.50 -4.33 -18.44
C LEU A 55 -6.75 -5.84 -18.53
N HIS A 56 -6.70 -6.42 -19.74
CA HIS A 56 -6.88 -7.85 -19.91
C HIS A 56 -5.84 -8.63 -19.11
N TYR A 57 -4.56 -8.25 -19.21
CA TYR A 57 -3.49 -8.90 -18.48
C TYR A 57 -3.66 -8.80 -16.95
N ILE A 58 -4.06 -7.64 -16.44
CA ILE A 58 -4.34 -7.44 -15.00
C ILE A 58 -5.46 -8.37 -14.52
N LEU A 59 -6.53 -8.50 -15.31
CA LEU A 59 -7.67 -9.34 -14.96
C LEU A 59 -7.31 -10.83 -15.00
N ASP A 60 -6.53 -11.26 -16.00
CA ASP A 60 -6.05 -12.63 -16.10
C ASP A 60 -5.10 -12.97 -14.95
N ALA A 61 -4.11 -12.11 -14.68
CA ALA A 61 -3.17 -12.29 -13.57
C ALA A 61 -3.89 -12.37 -12.22
N ARG A 62 -4.93 -11.55 -12.01
CA ARG A 62 -5.79 -11.65 -10.82
C ARG A 62 -6.55 -12.98 -10.79
N ALA A 63 -7.16 -13.39 -11.89
CA ALA A 63 -7.94 -14.62 -11.94
C ALA A 63 -7.06 -15.84 -11.62
N ASP A 64 -5.87 -15.91 -12.22
CA ASP A 64 -4.88 -16.95 -11.96
C ASP A 64 -4.44 -16.94 -10.50
N HIS A 65 -4.15 -15.77 -9.93
CA HIS A 65 -3.76 -15.66 -8.52
C HIS A 65 -4.85 -16.13 -7.55
N ILE A 66 -6.11 -15.77 -7.82
CA ILE A 66 -7.25 -16.21 -7.01
C ILE A 66 -7.45 -17.73 -7.14
N ALA A 67 -7.24 -18.30 -8.34
CA ALA A 67 -7.29 -19.75 -8.52
C ALA A 67 -6.20 -20.45 -7.71
N CYS A 68 -4.96 -19.96 -7.74
CA CYS A 68 -3.87 -20.48 -6.91
C CYS A 68 -4.17 -20.39 -5.41
N LEU A 69 -4.75 -19.27 -4.95
CA LEU A 69 -5.14 -19.11 -3.55
C LEU A 69 -6.27 -20.06 -3.14
N ALA A 70 -7.20 -20.40 -4.04
CA ALA A 70 -8.31 -21.30 -3.72
C ALA A 70 -7.84 -22.68 -3.28
N ASP A 71 -6.68 -23.12 -3.78
CA ASP A 71 -6.06 -24.40 -3.44
C ASP A 71 -5.14 -24.32 -2.20
N ASP A 72 -4.87 -23.12 -1.67
CA ASP A 72 -4.01 -22.94 -0.50
C ASP A 72 -4.74 -23.31 0.80
N PRO A 73 -4.15 -24.17 1.67
CA PRO A 73 -4.80 -24.64 2.89
C PRO A 73 -5.07 -23.52 3.91
N HIS A 74 -4.41 -22.37 3.81
CA HIS A 74 -4.57 -21.22 4.69
C HIS A 74 -5.46 -20.11 4.11
N ALA A 75 -5.97 -20.26 2.88
CA ALA A 75 -6.81 -19.24 2.23
C ALA A 75 -8.06 -18.89 3.04
N HIS A 76 -8.65 -19.87 3.75
CA HIS A 76 -9.80 -19.64 4.63
C HIS A 76 -9.52 -18.69 5.81
N ARG A 77 -8.25 -18.38 6.10
CA ARG A 77 -7.82 -17.46 7.16
C ARG A 77 -7.69 -16.01 6.68
N LEU A 78 -7.82 -15.76 5.37
CA LEU A 78 -7.74 -14.41 4.84
C LEU A 78 -8.91 -13.55 5.35
N PRO A 79 -8.64 -12.31 5.79
CA PRO A 79 -9.69 -11.35 6.10
C PRO A 79 -10.63 -11.11 4.92
N ARG A 80 -11.87 -10.73 5.22
CA ARG A 80 -12.88 -10.46 4.18
C ARG A 80 -12.63 -9.17 3.41
N ASP A 81 -11.84 -8.27 3.97
CA ASP A 81 -11.49 -6.97 3.39
C ASP A 81 -10.14 -6.98 2.65
N ILE A 82 -9.66 -8.16 2.23
CA ILE A 82 -8.44 -8.25 1.44
C ILE A 82 -8.61 -7.47 0.14
N GLU A 83 -7.63 -6.62 -0.11
CA GLU A 83 -7.44 -5.91 -1.36
C GLU A 83 -6.20 -6.44 -2.07
N LEU A 84 -6.33 -6.65 -3.38
CA LEU A 84 -5.23 -7.02 -4.26
C LEU A 84 -4.65 -5.77 -4.91
N VAL A 85 -3.33 -5.71 -4.94
CA VAL A 85 -2.57 -4.74 -5.73
C VAL A 85 -1.85 -5.50 -6.83
N VAL A 86 -2.10 -5.14 -8.08
CA VAL A 86 -1.37 -5.63 -9.24
C VAL A 86 -0.48 -4.50 -9.75
N SER A 87 0.83 -4.73 -9.77
CA SER A 87 1.81 -3.75 -10.23
C SER A 87 2.89 -4.40 -11.10
N GLU A 88 3.70 -3.58 -11.74
CA GLU A 88 4.83 -4.03 -12.57
C GLU A 88 4.37 -4.95 -13.69
N VAL A 89 3.23 -4.60 -14.32
CA VAL A 89 2.62 -5.38 -15.40
C VAL A 89 3.50 -5.29 -16.64
N THR A 90 4.13 -6.41 -16.98
CA THR A 90 4.82 -6.61 -18.25
C THR A 90 4.11 -7.67 -19.07
N ARG A 91 4.62 -7.97 -20.27
CA ARG A 91 4.09 -9.06 -21.10
C ARG A 91 4.22 -10.45 -20.45
N HIS A 92 5.06 -10.59 -19.42
CA HIS A 92 5.40 -11.90 -18.84
C HIS A 92 5.26 -11.95 -17.31
N THR A 93 5.09 -10.80 -16.65
CA THR A 93 5.06 -10.74 -15.19
C THR A 93 4.03 -9.72 -14.72
N ALA A 94 3.33 -10.08 -13.65
CA ALA A 94 2.64 -9.15 -12.77
C ALA A 94 3.06 -9.48 -11.34
N VAL A 95 3.31 -8.44 -10.54
CA VAL A 95 3.52 -8.61 -9.10
C VAL A 95 2.17 -8.38 -8.42
N ILE A 96 1.70 -9.40 -7.71
CA ILE A 96 0.43 -9.36 -6.99
C ILE A 96 0.72 -9.36 -5.50
N ARG A 97 0.26 -8.32 -4.82
CA ARG A 97 0.37 -8.15 -3.37
C ARG A 97 -1.03 -8.07 -2.78
N MET A 98 -1.17 -8.46 -1.51
CA MET A 98 -2.46 -8.44 -0.83
C MET A 98 -2.31 -7.72 0.50
N TYR A 99 -3.33 -6.98 0.91
CA TYR A 99 -3.34 -6.36 2.24
C TYR A 99 -4.76 -6.26 2.80
N SER A 100 -4.87 -6.31 4.13
CA SER A 100 -6.11 -6.09 4.88
C SER A 100 -5.94 -4.91 5.80
N ARG A 101 -6.86 -3.95 5.68
CA ARG A 101 -6.83 -2.71 6.46
C ARG A 101 -7.33 -2.93 7.88
N SER A 102 -8.32 -3.80 8.06
CA SER A 102 -8.81 -4.19 9.38
C SER A 102 -7.81 -5.04 10.16
N ALA A 103 -7.02 -5.88 9.47
CA ALA A 103 -6.01 -6.73 10.10
C ALA A 103 -4.62 -6.07 10.22
N HIS A 104 -4.42 -4.86 9.67
CA HIS A 104 -3.13 -4.16 9.65
C HIS A 104 -1.99 -5.01 9.07
N THR A 105 -2.30 -5.84 8.08
CA THR A 105 -1.40 -6.90 7.63
C THR A 105 -1.36 -6.96 6.11
N ALA A 106 -0.16 -7.15 5.57
CA ALA A 106 0.06 -7.51 4.18
C ALA A 106 0.34 -9.01 4.07
N TYR A 107 0.02 -9.59 2.92
CA TYR A 107 0.15 -11.00 2.64
C TYR A 107 0.81 -11.21 1.28
N ARG A 108 1.58 -12.30 1.19
CA ARG A 108 2.23 -12.76 -0.03
C ARG A 108 1.81 -14.19 -0.30
N TYR A 109 1.62 -14.52 -1.56
CA TYR A 109 1.48 -15.89 -2.00
C TYR A 109 2.60 -16.21 -2.99
N ALA A 110 3.18 -17.40 -2.85
CA ALA A 110 4.11 -17.95 -3.82
C ALA A 110 3.96 -19.47 -3.89
N ASP A 111 3.97 -20.02 -5.10
CA ASP A 111 3.62 -21.42 -5.39
C ASP A 111 4.36 -22.44 -4.52
N ARG A 112 5.62 -22.17 -4.19
CA ARG A 112 6.45 -23.09 -3.39
C ARG A 112 6.19 -23.02 -1.90
N THR A 113 5.68 -21.89 -1.43
CA THR A 113 5.68 -21.52 -0.02
C THR A 113 4.30 -21.25 0.55
N GLY A 114 3.28 -21.24 -0.33
CA GLY A 114 1.91 -20.91 -0.02
C GLY A 114 1.71 -19.46 0.40
N LEU A 115 0.54 -19.21 0.97
CA LEU A 115 0.15 -17.95 1.58
C LEU A 115 0.95 -17.68 2.85
N ARG A 116 1.50 -16.47 2.98
CA ARG A 116 2.28 -16.03 4.14
C ARG A 116 1.95 -14.59 4.49
N VAL A 117 2.12 -14.26 5.77
CA VAL A 117 2.13 -12.88 6.25
C VAL A 117 3.41 -12.21 5.78
N ALA A 118 3.28 -11.01 5.22
CA ALA A 118 4.39 -10.17 4.83
C ALA A 118 4.94 -9.39 6.04
N PRO A 119 6.20 -8.92 5.98
CA PRO A 119 6.73 -7.96 6.93
C PRO A 119 5.77 -6.75 7.16
N PRO A 120 5.63 -6.26 8.40
CA PRO A 120 4.70 -5.17 8.72
C PRO A 120 4.92 -3.89 7.90
N GLU A 121 6.15 -3.63 7.45
CA GLU A 121 6.52 -2.47 6.63
C GLU A 121 5.81 -2.46 5.28
N GLU A 122 5.49 -3.64 4.74
CA GLU A 122 4.78 -3.76 3.46
C GLU A 122 3.34 -3.29 3.56
N PHE A 123 2.67 -3.54 4.69
CA PHE A 123 1.34 -3.00 4.93
C PHE A 123 1.37 -1.46 4.86
N TRP A 124 2.32 -0.83 5.55
CA TRP A 124 2.44 0.62 5.57
C TRP A 124 2.83 1.19 4.21
N THR A 125 3.67 0.47 3.45
CA THR A 125 3.99 0.81 2.07
C THR A 125 2.74 0.83 1.20
N HIS A 126 1.85 -0.16 1.32
CA HIS A 126 0.57 -0.16 0.59
C HIS A 126 -0.36 0.99 0.97
N ILE A 127 -0.45 1.29 2.28
CA ILE A 127 -1.22 2.45 2.75
C ILE A 127 -0.64 3.76 2.18
N ALA A 128 0.68 3.87 2.08
CA ALA A 128 1.33 5.03 1.49
C ALA A 128 1.10 5.12 -0.02
N GLU A 129 1.18 4.00 -0.75
CA GLU A 129 1.15 3.97 -2.21
C GLU A 129 -0.25 4.19 -2.80
N PHE A 130 -1.31 3.73 -2.12
CA PHE A 130 -2.68 3.81 -2.63
C PHE A 130 -3.70 4.44 -1.64
N PRO A 131 -3.48 5.66 -1.15
CA PRO A 131 -4.25 6.23 -0.04
C PRO A 131 -5.62 6.81 -0.46
N SER A 132 -5.76 7.27 -1.70
CA SER A 132 -6.84 8.17 -2.15
C SER A 132 -8.17 7.53 -2.52
N HIS A 133 -8.26 6.20 -2.49
CA HIS A 133 -9.52 5.50 -2.77
C HIS A 133 -10.26 5.10 -1.49
N HIS A 134 -9.59 5.29 -0.36
CA HIS A 134 -10.10 4.99 0.96
C HIS A 134 -10.81 6.19 1.57
N ARG A 135 -11.95 5.94 2.25
CA ARG A 135 -12.76 6.99 2.90
C ARG A 135 -12.39 7.27 4.36
N ALA A 136 -11.55 6.43 4.95
CA ALA A 136 -11.09 6.55 6.33
C ALA A 136 -9.68 5.98 6.41
N LEU A 137 -8.95 6.28 7.49
CA LEU A 137 -7.68 5.62 7.84
C LEU A 137 -7.92 4.17 8.29
N PRO A 138 -6.92 3.29 8.26
CA PRO A 138 -7.05 1.98 8.88
C PRO A 138 -7.37 2.15 10.38
N PRO A 139 -8.20 1.28 10.97
CA PRO A 139 -8.63 1.42 12.36
C PRO A 139 -7.45 1.59 13.35
N GLY A 140 -7.43 2.64 14.16
CA GLY A 140 -6.34 2.86 15.13
C GLY A 140 -4.97 3.22 14.53
N ALA A 141 -4.83 3.35 13.21
CA ALA A 141 -3.57 3.74 12.57
C ALA A 141 -3.04 5.09 13.05
N GLU A 142 -3.93 6.06 13.28
CA GLU A 142 -3.56 7.38 13.78
C GLU A 142 -3.01 7.33 15.22
N ALA A 143 -3.62 6.52 16.09
CA ALA A 143 -3.11 6.32 17.45
C ALA A 143 -1.73 5.63 17.44
N ALA A 144 -1.56 4.62 16.59
CA ALA A 144 -0.28 3.94 16.40
C ALA A 144 0.81 4.90 15.88
N PHE A 145 0.46 5.77 14.93
CA PHE A 145 1.34 6.79 14.38
C PHE A 145 1.78 7.79 15.45
N VAL A 146 0.84 8.36 16.21
CA VAL A 146 1.17 9.32 17.29
C VAL A 146 2.11 8.68 18.31
N ALA A 147 1.83 7.44 18.73
CA ALA A 147 2.67 6.72 19.66
C ALA A 147 4.06 6.43 19.09
N ALA A 148 4.17 6.06 17.81
CA ALA A 148 5.45 5.79 17.15
C ALA A 148 6.32 7.06 17.05
N VAL A 149 5.73 8.18 16.62
CA VAL A 149 6.43 9.47 16.52
C VAL A 149 6.88 9.97 17.89
N GLN A 150 6.05 9.84 18.92
CA GLN A 150 6.43 10.19 20.30
C GLN A 150 7.60 9.33 20.81
N ARG A 151 7.55 8.01 20.61
CA ARG A 151 8.66 7.12 20.97
C ARG A 151 9.95 7.48 20.26
N ALA A 152 9.88 7.76 18.96
CA ALA A 152 11.05 8.16 18.18
C ALA A 152 11.64 9.48 18.67
N GLN A 153 10.80 10.48 18.98
CA GLN A 153 11.26 11.74 19.56
C GLN A 153 11.98 11.53 20.90
N THR A 154 11.39 10.75 21.81
CA THR A 154 12.03 10.43 23.10
C THR A 154 13.36 9.69 22.91
N ALA A 155 13.41 8.74 21.99
CA ALA A 155 14.60 7.94 21.75
C ALA A 155 15.74 8.75 21.09
N VAL A 156 15.42 9.62 20.13
CA VAL A 156 16.40 10.54 19.52
C VAL A 156 16.96 11.51 20.55
N ASN A 157 16.11 12.05 21.43
CA ASN A 157 16.57 12.90 22.54
C ASN A 157 17.47 12.15 23.54
N ALA A 158 17.33 10.82 23.64
CA ALA A 158 18.19 9.96 24.44
C ALA A 158 19.45 9.47 23.69
N GLY A 159 19.66 9.89 22.44
CA GLY A 159 20.84 9.57 21.63
C GLY A 159 20.71 8.34 20.73
N ALA A 160 19.51 7.76 20.57
CA ALA A 160 19.29 6.64 19.65
C ALA A 160 19.35 7.09 18.18
N GLN A 161 19.84 6.19 17.31
CA GLN A 161 19.86 6.42 15.86
C GLN A 161 18.58 5.89 15.21
N TYR A 162 17.92 6.75 14.44
CA TYR A 162 16.72 6.44 13.65
C TYR A 162 16.95 6.79 12.18
N CYS A 163 16.09 6.25 11.31
CA CYS A 163 16.05 6.60 9.89
C CYS A 163 15.71 8.09 9.64
N PHE A 164 15.11 8.77 10.63
CA PHE A 164 14.80 10.19 10.58
C PHE A 164 15.59 10.98 11.62
N SER A 165 16.09 12.15 11.20
CA SER A 165 16.70 13.12 12.13
C SER A 165 15.65 13.73 13.05
N GLU A 166 16.07 14.30 14.19
CA GLU A 166 15.19 15.07 15.09
C GLU A 166 14.40 16.15 14.34
N ARG A 167 15.08 16.86 13.44
CA ARG A 167 14.46 17.88 12.57
C ARG A 167 13.36 17.28 11.69
N THR A 168 13.61 16.12 11.10
CA THR A 168 12.63 15.42 10.24
C THR A 168 11.43 14.96 11.06
N ILE A 169 11.64 14.43 12.27
CA ILE A 169 10.56 14.06 13.18
C ILE A 169 9.71 15.29 13.54
N GLY A 170 10.33 16.43 13.85
CA GLY A 170 9.63 17.70 14.09
C GLY A 170 8.78 18.13 12.89
N GLN A 171 9.30 18.02 11.66
CA GLN A 171 8.55 18.33 10.44
C GLN A 171 7.34 17.39 10.23
N ILE A 172 7.49 16.10 10.54
CA ILE A 172 6.39 15.12 10.50
C ILE A 172 5.28 15.51 11.48
N VAL A 173 5.65 15.88 12.71
CA VAL A 173 4.68 16.30 13.75
C VAL A 173 3.92 17.54 13.32
N GLU A 174 4.61 18.57 12.82
CA GLU A 174 3.96 19.79 12.36
C GLU A 174 3.03 19.51 11.18
N ARG A 175 3.46 18.71 10.21
CA ARG A 175 2.62 18.35 9.07
C ARG A 175 1.37 17.57 9.49
N TYR A 176 1.49 16.67 10.46
CA TYR A 176 0.34 15.96 11.02
C TYR A 176 -0.64 16.92 11.69
N ARG A 177 -0.15 17.86 12.52
CA ARG A 177 -0.99 18.86 13.19
C ARG A 177 -1.75 19.74 12.20
N GLU A 178 -1.10 20.17 11.13
CA GLU A 178 -1.75 20.92 10.04
C GLU A 178 -2.92 20.13 9.42
N LEU A 179 -2.70 18.84 9.13
CA LEU A 179 -3.73 17.97 8.54
C LEU A 179 -4.89 17.74 9.51
N VAL A 180 -4.62 17.55 10.81
CA VAL A 180 -5.67 17.45 11.83
C VAL A 180 -6.50 18.73 11.90
N LEU A 181 -5.87 19.90 11.91
CA LEU A 181 -6.57 21.19 11.91
C LEU A 181 -7.46 21.35 10.67
N LEU A 182 -6.97 20.97 9.48
CA LEU A 182 -7.77 20.99 8.25
C LEU A 182 -8.96 20.02 8.34
N ARG A 183 -8.78 18.85 8.95
CA ARG A 183 -9.87 17.89 9.19
C ARG A 183 -10.96 18.49 10.09
N GLU A 184 -10.57 19.16 11.17
CA GLU A 184 -11.48 19.85 12.09
C GLU A 184 -12.28 20.97 11.40
N GLN A 185 -11.71 21.56 10.34
CA GLN A 185 -12.39 22.52 9.46
C GLN A 185 -13.29 21.85 8.40
N GLY A 186 -13.48 20.53 8.47
CA GLY A 186 -14.31 19.76 7.54
C GLY A 186 -13.66 19.46 6.20
N ARG A 187 -12.34 19.63 6.06
CA ARG A 187 -11.62 19.26 4.83
C ARG A 187 -11.38 17.76 4.80
N ASP A 188 -11.58 17.15 3.63
CA ASP A 188 -11.16 15.77 3.40
C ASP A 188 -9.63 15.71 3.32
N VAL A 189 -9.03 15.09 4.34
CA VAL A 189 -7.59 14.91 4.47
C VAL A 189 -7.22 13.43 4.65
N VAL A 190 -8.15 12.50 4.35
CA VAL A 190 -7.91 11.06 4.56
C VAL A 190 -6.70 10.60 3.75
N ALA A 191 -6.66 10.94 2.46
CA ALA A 191 -5.56 10.55 1.59
C ALA A 191 -4.19 11.12 2.04
N PRO A 192 -4.02 12.44 2.29
CA PRO A 192 -2.75 12.96 2.78
C PRO A 192 -2.36 12.46 4.17
N LEU A 193 -3.33 12.20 5.08
CA LEU A 193 -3.04 11.57 6.37
C LEU A 193 -2.59 10.11 6.20
N ALA A 194 -3.28 9.32 5.36
CA ALA A 194 -2.92 7.93 5.10
C ALA A 194 -1.51 7.84 4.50
N TRP A 195 -1.20 8.72 3.55
CA TRP A 195 0.14 8.82 2.99
C TRP A 195 1.20 9.16 4.04
N LEU A 196 0.98 10.20 4.85
CA LEU A 196 1.92 10.58 5.92
C LEU A 196 2.13 9.43 6.91
N VAL A 197 1.06 8.79 7.36
CA VAL A 197 1.11 7.64 8.26
C VAL A 197 1.89 6.50 7.61
N GLY A 198 1.55 6.11 6.38
CA GLY A 198 2.20 5.01 5.68
C GLY A 198 3.70 5.22 5.44
N VAL A 199 4.13 6.45 5.11
CA VAL A 199 5.55 6.77 4.92
C VAL A 199 6.33 6.73 6.24
N VAL A 200 5.69 7.06 7.36
CA VAL A 200 6.35 7.15 8.67
C VAL A 200 6.30 5.84 9.42
N MET A 201 5.25 5.04 9.33
CA MET A 201 5.09 3.85 10.17
C MET A 201 6.15 2.75 10.03
N PRO A 202 6.93 2.63 8.93
CA PRO A 202 8.16 1.82 8.91
C PRO A 202 9.30 2.33 9.84
N LEU A 203 9.01 3.28 10.74
CA LEU A 203 9.93 3.85 11.71
C LEU A 203 10.30 2.85 12.81
N GLU A 204 11.39 2.13 12.58
CA GLU A 204 12.09 1.35 13.60
C GLU A 204 13.46 1.96 13.90
N PRO A 205 14.00 1.79 15.13
CA PRO A 205 15.37 2.16 15.44
C PRO A 205 16.35 1.32 14.60
N VAL A 206 17.44 1.96 14.15
CA VAL A 206 18.47 1.29 13.35
C VAL A 206 19.18 0.25 14.22
N GLY A 207 19.17 -1.03 13.78
CA GLY A 207 19.84 -2.14 14.49
C GLY A 207 18.92 -3.19 15.11
N ARG A 208 17.59 -3.12 14.89
CA ARG A 208 16.68 -4.20 15.25
C ARG A 208 16.69 -5.28 14.16
N GLU A 209 17.00 -6.53 14.52
CA GLU A 209 16.91 -7.66 13.59
C GLU A 209 15.47 -7.79 13.08
N ALA A 210 15.29 -7.78 11.75
CA ALA A 210 14.02 -8.05 11.09
C ALA A 210 13.68 -9.55 11.26
N GLY A 211 13.17 -9.91 12.43
CA GLY A 211 12.69 -11.25 12.72
C GLY A 211 11.44 -11.53 11.90
N GLY A 212 11.57 -12.40 10.90
CA GLY A 212 10.43 -12.93 10.15
C GLY A 212 9.46 -13.62 11.11
N VAL A 213 8.29 -13.01 11.31
CA VAL A 213 7.32 -13.53 12.28
C VAL A 213 6.56 -14.71 11.67
N ASN A 214 6.56 -15.83 12.38
CA ASN A 214 5.79 -17.02 12.03
C ASN A 214 4.29 -16.71 12.13
N ILE A 215 3.53 -17.07 11.10
CA ILE A 215 2.08 -16.83 10.96
C ILE A 215 1.28 -17.36 12.16
N ASP A 216 1.70 -18.45 12.79
CA ASP A 216 1.02 -18.99 13.97
C ASP A 216 1.15 -18.08 15.20
N HIS A 217 2.23 -17.29 15.29
CA HIS A 217 2.48 -16.42 16.45
C HIS A 217 1.73 -15.08 16.38
N ILE A 218 1.37 -14.62 15.18
CA ILE A 218 0.52 -13.43 14.96
C ILE A 218 -0.95 -13.79 15.09
N LEU A 219 -1.34 -14.98 14.61
CA LEU A 219 -2.73 -15.43 14.58
C LEU A 219 -3.26 -15.96 15.92
N HIS A 220 -2.39 -16.23 16.89
CA HIS A 220 -2.76 -16.58 18.28
C HIS A 220 -2.57 -15.44 19.28
N ALA A 221 -2.11 -14.26 18.82
CA ALA A 221 -2.10 -13.08 19.66
C ALA A 221 -3.53 -12.51 19.75
N ASP A 222 -4.30 -13.05 20.69
CA ASP A 222 -5.50 -12.39 21.19
C ASP A 222 -5.10 -10.98 21.65
N TRP A 223 -5.46 -9.97 20.86
CA TRP A 223 -5.33 -8.56 21.25
C TRP A 223 -6.25 -8.30 22.45
N ARG A 224 -5.68 -8.39 23.67
CA ARG A 224 -6.23 -7.80 24.89
C ARG A 224 -5.66 -6.40 25.11
#